data_AF-A0A832YKI6-F1
#
_entry.id   AF-A0A832YKI6-F1
#
_cell.length_a   1.000
_cell.length_b   1.000
_cell.length_c   1.000
_cell.angle_alpha   90.00
_cell.angle_beta   90.00
_cell.angle_gamma   90.00
#
_symmetry.space_group_name_H-M   'P 1'
#
loop_
_entity.id
_entity.type
_entity.pdbx_description
1 polymer ?
#
loop_
_entity_poly.entity_id
_entity_poly.type
_entity_poly.pdbx_seq_one_letter_code
_entity_poly.pdbx_strand_id
1 'polypeptide(L)'
;YGHKPMYTSHGDEGGHDIDETIRQQLETLFVDNQVDLVIWGHDHFYERTWPVIDSVVQEKGTFGKGGEFAGSHAPIHLIVGTAGRGSYDYSEEQPEWSLYREKSHGLMRFNASMDSMLVEYMRYDGVIGDSFILLNGEAPPAAEEDGGFLPAEGMIFTLMTLLLAARRQQWFLE
;
A
#
# COMPACT_ATOMS: atom_id res chain seq x y z
N TYR A 1 -2.30 13.64 4.98
CA TYR A 1 -2.99 13.68 3.67
C TYR A 1 -2.65 14.99 2.98
N GLY A 2 -2.70 15.03 1.65
CA GLY A 2 -2.53 16.25 0.85
C GLY A 2 -3.26 16.13 -0.49
N HIS A 3 -3.38 17.23 -1.24
CA HIS A 3 -4.08 17.18 -2.54
C HIS A 3 -3.15 16.74 -3.67
N LYS A 4 -2.07 17.50 -3.93
CA LYS A 4 -1.11 17.21 -5.01
C LYS A 4 -0.03 16.23 -4.51
N PRO A 5 0.19 15.09 -5.18
CA PRO A 5 1.13 14.07 -4.75
C PRO A 5 2.59 14.49 -4.92
N MET A 6 3.46 13.98 -4.04
CA MET A 6 4.92 14.07 -4.17
C MET A 6 5.56 12.87 -4.88
N TYR A 7 4.82 11.76 -4.97
CA TYR A 7 5.15 10.58 -5.76
C TYR A 7 3.94 10.27 -6.64
N THR A 8 4.10 10.35 -7.95
CA THR A 8 3.07 10.04 -8.95
C THR A 8 3.72 9.60 -10.26
N SER A 9 3.17 8.57 -10.89
CA SER A 9 3.57 8.16 -12.23
C SER A 9 2.68 8.77 -13.31
N HIS A 10 2.08 9.94 -13.06
CA HIS A 10 1.28 10.66 -14.05
C HIS A 10 2.00 10.74 -15.41
N GLY A 11 1.26 10.43 -16.47
CA GLY A 11 1.76 10.29 -17.83
C GLY A 11 1.45 11.55 -18.63
N ASP A 12 2.22 12.60 -18.41
CA ASP A 12 2.16 13.82 -19.21
C ASP A 12 3.43 13.95 -20.07
N GLU A 13 3.27 14.12 -21.38
CA GLU A 13 4.36 14.51 -22.30
C GLU A 13 4.86 15.95 -22.05
N GLY A 14 4.13 16.76 -21.28
CA GLY A 14 4.33 18.18 -20.96
C GLY A 14 4.90 18.50 -19.58
N GLY A 15 5.23 17.52 -18.74
CA GLY A 15 5.92 17.73 -17.46
C GLY A 15 5.08 18.29 -16.31
N HIS A 16 3.76 18.36 -16.44
CA HIS A 16 2.87 18.54 -15.30
C HIS A 16 2.74 17.20 -14.59
N ASP A 17 3.49 16.97 -13.49
CA ASP A 17 2.78 16.63 -12.24
C ASP A 17 3.60 16.40 -10.97
N ILE A 18 4.90 16.11 -11.04
CA ILE A 18 5.69 16.01 -9.81
C ILE A 18 6.01 17.42 -9.32
N ASP A 19 5.38 17.83 -8.22
CA ASP A 19 5.86 18.99 -7.46
C ASP A 19 7.05 18.55 -6.60
N GLU A 20 8.24 18.61 -7.20
CA GLU A 20 9.49 18.29 -6.50
C GLU A 20 9.69 19.15 -5.25
N THR A 21 9.10 20.35 -5.21
CA THR A 21 9.14 21.23 -4.03
C THR A 21 8.47 20.57 -2.84
N ILE A 22 7.32 19.93 -3.03
CA ILE A 22 6.61 19.24 -1.94
C ILE A 22 7.49 18.12 -1.40
N ARG A 23 8.10 17.31 -2.28
CA ARG A 23 9.01 16.23 -1.87
C ARG A 23 10.20 16.76 -1.09
N GLN A 24 10.91 17.76 -1.63
CA GLN A 24 12.09 18.35 -1.01
C GLN A 24 11.82 18.95 0.37
N GLN A 25 10.62 19.48 0.61
CA GLN A 25 10.27 20.14 1.87
C GLN A 25 9.66 19.17 2.90
N LEU A 26 8.94 18.13 2.46
CA LEU A 26 8.14 17.29 3.36
C LEU A 26 8.69 15.86 3.54
N GLU A 27 9.50 15.33 2.62
CA GLU A 27 9.98 13.94 2.69
C GLU A 27 10.72 13.68 4.00
N THR A 28 11.72 14.51 4.32
CA THR A 28 12.46 14.40 5.58
C THR A 28 11.55 14.52 6.79
N LEU A 29 10.56 15.41 6.76
CA LEU A 29 9.61 15.56 7.87
C LEU A 29 8.80 14.28 8.07
N PHE A 30 8.32 13.63 7.01
CA PHE A 30 7.56 12.40 7.11
C PHE A 30 8.42 11.22 7.60
N VAL A 31 9.66 11.12 7.12
CA VAL A 31 10.60 10.08 7.55
C VAL A 31 10.98 10.26 9.02
N ASP A 32 11.37 11.47 9.43
CA ASP A 32 11.81 11.77 10.81
C ASP A 32 10.68 11.55 11.84
N ASN A 33 9.43 11.69 11.41
CA ASN A 33 8.25 11.49 12.26
C ASN A 33 7.60 10.11 12.05
N GLN A 34 8.28 9.18 11.37
CA GLN A 34 7.85 7.78 11.22
C GLN A 34 6.42 7.67 10.65
N VAL A 35 6.10 8.48 9.64
CA VAL A 35 4.77 8.43 9.00
C VAL A 35 4.65 7.13 8.20
N ASP A 36 3.66 6.29 8.54
CA ASP A 36 3.46 5.03 7.81
C ASP A 36 2.84 5.24 6.41
N LEU A 37 1.86 6.16 6.33
CA LEU A 37 1.01 6.32 5.16
C LEU A 37 0.73 7.79 4.84
N VAL A 38 0.90 8.16 3.56
CA VAL A 38 0.53 9.48 3.05
C VAL A 38 -0.46 9.36 1.89
N ILE A 39 -1.65 9.92 2.08
CA ILE A 39 -2.75 9.83 1.12
C ILE A 39 -2.85 11.14 0.31
N TRP A 40 -2.94 11.00 -1.00
CA TRP A 40 -3.01 12.06 -2.01
C TRP A 40 -4.26 11.95 -2.88
N GLY A 41 -4.62 13.05 -3.54
CA GLY A 41 -5.64 13.08 -4.59
C GLY A 41 -5.03 13.59 -5.89
N HIS A 42 -5.67 14.61 -6.48
CA HIS A 42 -5.27 15.33 -7.71
C HIS A 42 -5.26 14.45 -8.96
N ASP A 43 -4.44 13.41 -8.97
CA ASP A 43 -4.36 12.45 -10.06
C ASP A 43 -5.55 11.48 -10.03
N HIS A 44 -6.32 11.45 -11.12
CA HIS A 44 -7.58 10.71 -11.19
C HIS A 44 -7.39 9.21 -11.48
N PHE A 45 -6.49 8.56 -10.74
CA PHE A 45 -6.27 7.13 -10.74
C PHE A 45 -5.87 6.66 -9.34
N TYR A 46 -5.83 5.34 -9.13
CA TYR A 46 -5.24 4.76 -7.94
C TYR A 46 -3.78 4.45 -8.20
N GLU A 47 -2.90 4.80 -7.26
CA GLU A 47 -1.50 4.37 -7.26
C GLU A 47 -1.01 4.16 -5.83
N ARG A 48 -0.21 3.11 -5.64
CA ARG A 48 0.46 2.79 -4.38
C ARG A 48 1.94 2.62 -4.64
N THR A 49 2.76 3.27 -3.82
CA THR A 49 4.21 3.07 -3.82
C THR A 49 4.62 1.89 -2.94
N TRP A 50 5.83 1.40 -3.14
CA TRP A 50 6.58 0.78 -2.05
C TRP A 50 6.89 1.82 -0.95
N PRO A 51 7.29 1.42 0.28
CA PRO A 51 8.03 2.30 1.17
C PRO A 51 9.20 2.94 0.42
N VAL A 52 9.22 4.27 0.32
CA VAL A 52 10.09 4.98 -0.62
C VAL A 52 10.73 6.21 0.03
N ILE A 53 12.01 6.41 -0.25
CA ILE A 53 12.77 7.64 0.06
C ILE A 53 13.58 7.99 -1.17
N ASP A 54 13.51 9.24 -1.61
CA ASP A 54 14.23 9.74 -2.78
C ASP A 54 14.07 8.86 -4.03
N SER A 55 12.84 8.41 -4.29
CA SER A 55 12.51 7.48 -5.38
C SER A 55 13.20 6.10 -5.30
N VAL A 56 13.83 5.78 -4.18
CA VAL A 56 14.47 4.48 -3.90
C VAL A 56 13.57 3.65 -3.00
N VAL A 57 13.26 2.43 -3.44
CA VAL A 57 12.51 1.44 -2.65
C VAL A 57 13.31 1.01 -1.43
N GLN A 58 12.74 1.18 -0.24
CA GLN A 58 13.40 0.84 1.02
C GLN A 58 13.15 -0.61 1.45
N GLU A 59 11.95 -1.14 1.18
CA GLU A 59 11.60 -2.53 1.44
C GLU A 59 10.48 -3.02 0.51
N LYS A 60 10.32 -4.34 0.39
CA LYS A 60 9.30 -4.97 -0.47
C LYS A 60 8.25 -5.78 0.28
N GLY A 61 8.19 -5.63 1.61
CA GLY A 61 7.26 -6.35 2.48
C GLY A 61 7.35 -7.87 2.37
N THR A 62 6.37 -8.57 2.93
CA THR A 62 6.34 -10.04 3.00
C THR A 62 6.46 -10.70 1.61
N PHE A 63 7.46 -11.60 1.49
CA PHE A 63 7.86 -12.32 0.26
C PHE A 63 8.11 -11.42 -0.97
N GLY A 64 8.42 -10.14 -0.77
CA GLY A 64 8.63 -9.18 -1.85
C GLY A 64 7.37 -8.83 -2.65
N LYS A 65 6.18 -9.05 -2.06
CA LYS A 65 4.88 -8.82 -2.72
C LYS A 65 4.14 -7.59 -2.21
N GLY A 66 4.62 -6.93 -1.16
CA GLY A 66 3.98 -5.73 -0.60
C GLY A 66 2.60 -5.97 0.00
N GLY A 67 2.33 -7.20 0.47
CA GLY A 67 1.07 -7.53 1.15
C GLY A 67 1.04 -7.13 2.62
N GLU A 68 2.21 -7.07 3.26
CA GLU A 68 2.36 -6.76 4.68
C GLU A 68 3.70 -6.06 4.92
N PHE A 69 3.69 -5.05 5.78
CA PHE A 69 4.84 -4.26 6.20
C PHE A 69 4.82 -4.11 7.71
N ALA A 70 5.99 -4.12 8.33
CA ALA A 70 6.14 -4.05 9.77
C ALA A 70 7.39 -3.26 10.16
N GLY A 71 7.33 -2.60 11.30
CA GLY A 71 8.39 -1.74 11.83
C GLY A 71 8.28 -0.32 11.31
N SER A 72 9.25 0.52 11.70
CA SER A 72 9.37 1.86 11.13
C SER A 72 9.88 1.73 9.70
N HIS A 73 9.00 2.03 8.75
CA HIS A 73 9.31 2.04 7.34
C HIS A 73 9.24 3.45 6.77
N ALA A 74 9.85 3.64 5.61
CA ALA A 74 9.58 4.82 4.83
C ALA A 74 8.08 4.92 4.51
N PRO A 75 7.52 6.13 4.39
CA PRO A 75 6.09 6.26 4.15
C PRO A 75 5.68 5.57 2.84
N ILE A 76 4.54 4.88 2.88
CA ILE A 76 3.84 4.44 1.66
C ILE A 76 2.98 5.60 1.19
N HIS A 77 3.07 5.94 -0.09
CA HIS A 77 2.26 6.99 -0.70
C HIS A 77 1.11 6.35 -1.48
N LEU A 78 -0.10 6.83 -1.24
CA LEU A 78 -1.30 6.44 -1.98
C LEU A 78 -1.83 7.64 -2.76
N ILE A 79 -2.09 7.46 -4.05
CA ILE A 79 -2.91 8.36 -4.85
C ILE A 79 -4.31 7.78 -4.92
N VAL A 80 -5.30 8.58 -4.55
CA VAL A 80 -6.71 8.17 -4.48
C VAL A 80 -7.60 9.28 -5.03
N GLY A 81 -7.27 9.84 -6.20
CA GLY A 81 -8.13 10.81 -6.91
C GLY A 81 -9.32 10.15 -7.63
N THR A 82 -9.82 9.03 -7.11
CA THR A 82 -10.68 8.08 -7.83
C THR A 82 -12.18 8.31 -7.62
N ALA A 83 -12.59 9.40 -6.97
CA ALA A 83 -13.97 9.63 -6.55
C ALA A 83 -14.98 9.97 -7.68
N GLY A 84 -14.58 9.98 -8.96
CA GLY A 84 -15.52 10.02 -10.09
C GLY A 84 -15.25 11.03 -11.21
N ARG A 85 -14.14 11.79 -11.17
CA ARG A 85 -13.73 12.60 -12.33
C ARG A 85 -12.97 11.72 -13.34
N GLY A 86 -13.05 12.04 -14.63
CA GLY A 86 -12.45 11.25 -15.70
C GLY A 86 -10.94 11.00 -15.47
N SER A 87 -10.53 9.75 -15.69
CA SER A 87 -9.19 9.28 -15.35
C SER A 87 -8.10 9.96 -16.17
N TYR A 88 -6.95 10.19 -15.53
CA TYR A 88 -5.72 10.60 -16.19
C TYR A 88 -4.93 9.40 -16.70
N ASP A 89 -3.98 9.67 -17.58
CA ASP A 89 -2.99 8.70 -18.00
C ASP A 89 -1.82 8.70 -17.01
N TYR A 90 -1.22 7.53 -16.82
CA TYR A 90 0.07 7.36 -16.16
C TYR A 90 1.11 7.00 -17.23
N SER A 91 2.40 7.20 -16.93
CA SER A 91 3.52 6.89 -17.81
C SER A 91 3.46 5.45 -18.31
N GLU A 92 3.87 5.21 -19.55
CA GLU A 92 3.88 3.85 -20.11
C GLU A 92 4.75 2.92 -19.25
N GLU A 93 5.98 3.35 -18.95
CA GLU A 93 6.86 2.66 -18.02
C GLU A 93 6.44 2.93 -16.57
N GLN A 94 6.34 1.86 -15.77
CA GLN A 94 6.08 1.97 -14.34
C GLN A 94 7.41 2.18 -13.60
N PRO A 95 7.59 3.29 -12.88
CA PRO A 95 8.80 3.50 -12.08
C PRO A 95 8.95 2.41 -11.00
N GLU A 96 10.18 2.04 -10.65
CA GLU A 96 10.44 0.94 -9.69
C GLU A 96 9.78 1.15 -8.31
N TRP A 97 9.64 2.41 -7.88
CA TRP A 97 8.99 2.76 -6.61
C TRP A 97 7.46 2.65 -6.66
N SER A 98 6.85 2.65 -7.85
CA SER A 98 5.41 2.44 -8.02
C SER A 98 5.13 0.94 -7.96
N LEU A 99 4.42 0.49 -6.93
CA LEU A 99 4.10 -0.92 -6.73
C LEU A 99 2.88 -1.32 -7.55
N TYR A 100 1.81 -0.53 -7.44
CA TYR A 100 0.54 -0.85 -8.08
C TYR A 100 -0.13 0.43 -8.56
N ARG A 101 -0.74 0.39 -9.74
CA ARG A 101 -1.50 1.49 -10.33
C ARG A 101 -2.68 0.98 -11.14
N GLU A 102 -3.79 1.69 -11.06
CA GLU A 102 -5.02 1.30 -11.75
C GLU A 102 -5.90 2.52 -12.08
N LYS A 103 -6.50 2.51 -13.27
CA LYS A 103 -7.57 3.45 -13.65
C LYS A 103 -8.93 2.84 -13.31
N SER A 104 -9.47 3.21 -12.17
CA SER A 104 -10.84 2.88 -11.78
C SER A 104 -11.39 3.96 -10.84
N HIS A 105 -12.71 3.96 -10.66
CA HIS A 105 -13.35 4.73 -9.60
C HIS A 105 -13.51 3.87 -8.36
N GLY A 106 -13.34 4.46 -7.18
CA GLY A 106 -13.37 3.73 -5.93
C GLY A 106 -13.15 4.62 -4.70
N LEU A 107 -12.98 3.96 -3.56
CA LEU A 107 -12.72 4.58 -2.26
C LEU A 107 -11.73 3.74 -1.45
N MET A 108 -11.09 4.37 -0.47
CA MET A 108 -10.28 3.64 0.51
C MET A 108 -11.14 3.17 1.68
N ARG A 109 -10.85 1.97 2.19
CA ARG A 109 -11.34 1.46 3.47
C ARG A 109 -10.15 1.18 4.37
N PHE A 110 -10.21 1.71 5.58
CA PHE A 110 -9.21 1.51 6.63
C PHE A 110 -9.86 0.75 7.79
N ASN A 111 -9.24 -0.35 8.20
CA ASN A 111 -9.64 -1.08 9.40
C ASN A 111 -8.42 -1.19 10.32
N ALA A 112 -8.42 -0.39 11.39
CA ALA A 112 -7.28 -0.21 12.27
C ALA A 112 -7.55 -0.75 13.68
N SER A 113 -6.49 -1.24 14.30
CA SER A 113 -6.38 -1.66 15.70
C SER A 113 -5.11 -1.08 16.30
N MET A 114 -4.81 -1.40 17.56
CA MET A 114 -3.54 -1.00 18.18
C MET A 114 -2.32 -1.69 17.55
N ASP A 115 -2.53 -2.86 16.93
CA ASP A 115 -1.45 -3.73 16.44
C ASP A 115 -1.30 -3.70 14.92
N SER A 116 -2.35 -3.31 14.19
CA SER A 116 -2.34 -3.32 12.73
C SER A 116 -3.38 -2.43 12.09
N MET A 117 -3.14 -2.07 10.83
CA MET A 117 -4.07 -1.41 9.93
C MET A 117 -4.17 -2.16 8.61
N LEU A 118 -5.35 -2.69 8.31
CA LEU A 118 -5.70 -3.17 6.97
C LEU A 118 -6.14 -1.98 6.11
N VAL A 119 -5.46 -1.80 4.99
CA VAL A 119 -5.72 -0.77 3.99
C VAL A 119 -6.24 -1.44 2.73
N GLU A 120 -7.40 -1.00 2.23
CA GLU A 120 -8.03 -1.56 1.04
C GLU A 120 -8.49 -0.46 0.09
N TYR A 121 -8.16 -0.59 -1.19
CA TYR A 121 -8.78 0.17 -2.25
C TYR A 121 -9.96 -0.64 -2.83
N MET A 122 -11.17 -0.14 -2.63
CA MET A 122 -12.40 -0.74 -3.11
C MET A 122 -12.89 0.02 -4.33
N ARG A 123 -13.01 -0.68 -5.47
CA ARG A 123 -13.62 -0.15 -6.70
C ARG A 123 -15.11 0.12 -6.48
N TYR A 124 -15.70 0.92 -7.36
CA TYR A 124 -17.12 1.28 -7.30
C TYR A 124 -18.08 0.08 -7.41
N ASP A 125 -17.62 -1.04 -8.00
CA ASP A 125 -18.36 -2.29 -8.12
C ASP A 125 -18.26 -3.18 -6.86
N GLY A 126 -17.56 -2.71 -5.82
CA GLY A 126 -17.35 -3.42 -4.56
C GLY A 126 -16.14 -4.38 -4.56
N VAL A 127 -15.45 -4.54 -5.69
CA VAL A 127 -14.25 -5.40 -5.77
C VAL A 127 -13.06 -4.70 -5.13
N ILE A 128 -12.31 -5.43 -4.30
CA ILE A 128 -11.03 -4.94 -3.77
C ILE A 128 -9.99 -4.99 -4.89
N GLY A 129 -9.54 -3.82 -5.34
CA GLY A 129 -8.51 -3.71 -6.38
C GLY A 129 -7.09 -3.90 -5.83
N ASP A 130 -6.86 -3.43 -4.60
CA ASP A 130 -5.58 -3.54 -3.92
C ASP A 130 -5.78 -3.57 -2.39
N SER A 131 -4.89 -4.27 -1.68
CA SER A 131 -4.90 -4.32 -0.22
C SER A 131 -3.54 -4.65 0.37
N PHE A 132 -3.31 -4.16 1.59
CA PHE A 132 -2.11 -4.46 2.37
C PHE A 132 -2.33 -4.20 3.86
N ILE A 133 -1.43 -4.75 4.67
CA ILE A 133 -1.44 -4.60 6.12
C ILE A 133 -0.20 -3.83 6.57
N LEU A 134 -0.40 -2.85 7.44
CA LEU A 134 0.64 -2.20 8.22
C LEU A 134 0.59 -2.77 9.64
N LEU A 135 1.71 -3.26 10.15
CA LEU A 135 1.84 -3.78 11.50
C LEU A 135 2.56 -2.77 12.40
N ASN A 136 2.04 -2.59 13.61
CA ASN A 136 2.69 -1.77 14.63
C ASN A 136 3.79 -2.59 15.33
N GLY A 137 5.03 -2.08 15.34
CA GLY A 137 6.19 -2.77 15.91
C GLY A 137 6.99 -3.57 14.89
N GLU A 138 8.12 -4.18 15.31
CA GLU A 138 9.05 -4.89 14.41
C GLU A 138 8.40 -6.07 13.70
N ALA A 139 8.87 -6.34 12.47
CA ALA A 139 8.51 -7.52 11.72
C ALA A 139 8.77 -8.79 12.54
N PRO A 140 7.87 -9.79 12.52
CA PRO A 140 8.22 -11.12 12.98
C PRO A 140 9.50 -11.56 12.24
N PRO A 141 10.45 -12.24 12.90
CA PRO A 141 11.62 -12.76 12.20
C PRO A 141 11.16 -13.58 11.00
N ALA A 142 11.78 -13.33 9.85
CA ALA A 142 11.48 -14.08 8.63
C ALA A 142 11.54 -15.57 8.96
N ALA A 143 10.49 -16.31 8.59
CA ALA A 143 10.49 -17.75 8.77
C ALA A 143 11.74 -18.31 8.07
N GLU A 144 12.63 -18.92 8.84
CA GLU A 144 13.78 -19.61 8.26
C GLU A 144 13.24 -20.64 7.27
N GLU A 145 13.80 -20.64 6.05
CA GLU A 145 13.57 -21.72 5.10
C GLU A 145 14.26 -22.99 5.61
N ASP A 146 13.73 -23.59 6.67
CA ASP A 146 14.16 -24.90 7.12
C ASP A 146 13.58 -25.93 6.15
N GLY A 147 14.49 -26.63 5.49
CA GLY A 147 14.18 -27.62 4.47
C GLY A 147 13.30 -28.72 5.03
N GLY A 148 12.00 -28.62 4.74
CA GLY A 148 11.11 -29.77 4.59
C GLY A 148 10.81 -30.57 5.86
N PHE A 149 10.27 -29.94 6.90
CA PHE A 149 9.21 -30.53 7.73
C PHE A 149 8.61 -29.45 8.63
N LEU A 150 7.30 -29.16 8.53
CA LEU A 150 6.67 -28.23 9.46
C LEU A 150 6.59 -28.88 10.86
N PRO A 151 7.18 -28.31 11.91
CA PRO A 151 6.87 -28.72 13.27
C PRO A 151 5.38 -28.46 13.54
N ALA A 152 4.75 -29.33 14.34
CA ALA A 152 3.30 -29.35 14.57
C ALA A 152 2.71 -28.00 15.02
N GLU A 153 3.53 -27.15 15.63
CA GLU A 153 3.19 -25.81 16.08
C GLU A 153 2.92 -24.84 14.91
N GLY A 154 3.67 -24.96 13.81
CA GLY A 154 3.47 -24.16 12.59
C GLY A 154 2.20 -24.52 11.82
N MET A 155 1.75 -25.78 11.93
CA MET A 155 0.46 -26.19 11.37
C MET A 155 -0.72 -25.53 12.11
N ILE A 156 -0.63 -25.34 13.42
CA ILE A 156 -1.71 -24.72 14.21
C ILE A 156 -1.88 -23.25 13.83
N PHE A 157 -0.78 -22.50 13.69
CA PHE A 157 -0.86 -21.10 13.27
C PHE A 157 -1.36 -20.94 11.83
N THR A 158 -0.94 -21.82 10.91
CA THR A 158 -1.40 -21.81 9.51
C THR A 158 -2.88 -22.20 9.39
N LEU A 159 -3.35 -23.14 10.21
CA LEU A 159 -4.77 -23.48 10.30
C LEU A 159 -5.58 -22.34 10.93
N MET A 160 -5.06 -21.63 11.93
CA MET A 160 -5.73 -20.48 12.52
C MET A 160 -5.87 -19.32 11.54
N THR A 161 -4.84 -19.00 10.76
CA THR A 161 -4.92 -17.94 9.73
C THR A 161 -5.91 -18.30 8.63
N LEU A 162 -5.92 -19.56 8.17
CA LEU A 162 -6.91 -20.06 7.21
C LEU A 162 -8.34 -20.07 7.78
N LEU A 163 -8.53 -20.42 9.05
CA LEU A 163 -9.84 -20.40 9.72
C LEU A 163 -10.35 -18.97 9.95
N LEU A 164 -9.48 -18.01 10.26
CA LEU A 164 -9.81 -16.59 10.36
C LEU A 164 -10.22 -16.02 8.99
N ALA A 165 -9.55 -16.43 7.92
CA ALA A 165 -9.91 -16.08 6.55
C ALA A 165 -11.26 -16.71 6.13
N ALA A 166 -11.50 -17.98 6.46
CA ALA A 166 -12.74 -18.69 6.13
C ALA A 166 -13.96 -18.17 6.92
N ARG A 167 -13.78 -17.77 8.19
CA ARG A 167 -14.86 -17.17 9.00
C ARG A 167 -15.32 -15.81 8.49
N ARG A 168 -14.48 -15.07 7.76
CA ARG A 168 -14.85 -13.77 7.16
C ARG A 168 -15.71 -13.90 5.89
N GLN A 169 -15.69 -15.03 5.19
CA GLN A 169 -16.53 -15.25 4.00
C GLN A 169 -18.01 -15.58 4.33
N GLN A 170 -18.33 -15.92 5.59
CA GLN A 170 -19.70 -16.28 5.98
C GLN A 170 -20.61 -15.08 6.32
N TRP A 171 -20.08 -13.85 6.36
CA TRP A 171 -20.86 -12.64 6.68
C TRP A 171 -21.38 -11.88 5.44
N PHE A 172 -21.19 -12.41 4.23
CA PHE A 172 -21.63 -11.79 2.97
C PHE A 172 -22.65 -12.65 2.19
N LEU A 173 -23.33 -13.58 2.87
CA LEU A 173 -24.41 -14.40 2.27
C LEU A 173 -25.73 -14.35 3.06
N GLU A 174 -26.06 -13.21 3.66
CA GLU A 174 -27.44 -12.88 4.07
C GLU A 174 -27.86 -11.51 3.53
#